data_AF-A0A927TXD2-F1
#
_entry.id   AF-A0A927TXD2-F1
#
_cell.length_a   1.000
_cell.length_b   1.000
_cell.length_c   1.000
_cell.angle_alpha   90.00
_cell.angle_beta   90.00
_cell.angle_gamma   90.00
#
_symmetry.space_group_name_H-M   'P 1'
#
loop_
_entity.id
_entity.type
_entity.pdbx_description
1 polymer ?
#
loop_
_entity_poly.entity_id
_entity_poly.type
_entity_poly.pdbx_seq_one_letter_code
_entity_poly.pdbx_strand_id
1 'polypeptide(L)'
;MKNNKGFSLVELIIVIAIMAILVGVMAPQLIKYIEKTNVSADSQLADAVHSAVLTACMDPEVISATDTATAYNALTGGTNACTMTTGDTLSDAILDILGCSAGSEIQSSLKSYGASDVSVLVAGNRCYVWLPGTDATGSKGTGASGTSLSISVY
;
A
#
# COMPACT_ATOMS: atom_id res chain seq x y z
N MET A 1 2.42 -22.71 57.98
CA MET A 1 1.99 -21.30 58.14
C MET A 1 2.13 -20.62 56.79
N LYS A 2 1.04 -20.23 56.14
CA LYS A 2 1.06 -19.65 54.77
C LYS A 2 1.03 -18.13 54.87
N ASN A 3 2.14 -17.49 54.54
CA ASN A 3 2.27 -16.05 54.39
C ASN A 3 1.68 -15.63 53.02
N ASN A 4 0.38 -15.37 52.98
CA ASN A 4 -0.22 -14.66 51.87
C ASN A 4 0.12 -13.17 52.03
N LYS A 5 1.33 -12.78 51.63
CA LYS A 5 1.67 -11.38 51.37
C LYS A 5 1.02 -11.02 50.03
N GLY A 6 -0.29 -10.81 50.06
CA GLY A 6 -1.00 -10.20 48.94
C GLY A 6 -0.39 -8.83 48.67
N PHE A 7 -0.26 -8.49 47.38
CA PHE A 7 0.12 -7.16 46.91
C PHE A 7 -0.59 -6.09 47.74
N SER A 8 0.17 -5.11 48.23
CA SER A 8 -0.45 -4.02 49.00
C SER A 8 -1.39 -3.24 48.09
N LEU A 9 -2.55 -2.85 48.60
CA LEU A 9 -3.50 -2.01 47.87
C LEU A 9 -2.83 -0.72 47.37
N VAL A 10 -1.86 -0.20 48.14
CA VAL A 10 -1.08 0.99 47.77
C VAL A 10 -0.14 0.73 46.58
N GLU A 11 0.43 -0.47 46.50
CA GLU A 11 1.32 -0.86 45.39
C GLU A 11 0.49 -0.95 44.10
N LEU A 12 -0.74 -1.46 44.19
CA LEU A 12 -1.63 -1.60 43.05
C LEU A 12 -2.10 -0.24 42.48
N ILE A 13 -2.46 0.72 43.34
CA ILE A 13 -2.92 2.05 42.88
C ILE A 13 -1.81 2.85 42.19
N ILE A 14 -0.56 2.73 42.66
CA ILE A 14 0.58 3.43 42.05
C ILE A 14 0.87 2.83 40.67
N VAL A 15 0.74 1.50 40.52
CA VAL A 15 0.94 0.82 39.23
C VAL A 15 -0.07 1.28 38.19
N ILE A 16 -1.36 1.32 38.50
CA ILE A 16 -2.37 1.79 37.54
C ILE A 16 -2.18 3.29 37.22
N ALA A 17 -1.72 4.09 38.17
CA ALA A 17 -1.47 5.51 37.96
C ALA A 17 -0.34 5.75 36.95
N ILE A 18 0.78 5.02 37.07
CA ILE A 18 1.91 5.15 36.14
C ILE A 18 1.54 4.57 34.76
N MET A 19 0.84 3.43 34.72
CA MET A 19 0.37 2.85 33.44
C MET A 19 -0.59 3.78 32.71
N ALA A 20 -1.46 4.50 33.42
CA ALA A 20 -2.36 5.49 32.82
C ALA A 20 -1.59 6.66 32.16
N ILE A 21 -0.54 7.18 32.82
CA ILE A 21 0.30 8.24 32.27
C ILE A 21 1.05 7.76 31.02
N LEU A 22 1.65 6.57 31.08
CA LEU A 22 2.40 5.99 29.97
C LEU A 22 1.50 5.80 28.74
N VAL A 23 0.32 5.21 28.91
CA VAL A 23 -0.63 5.02 27.79
C VAL A 23 -1.11 6.36 27.24
N GLY A 24 -1.33 7.36 28.10
CA GLY A 24 -1.79 8.69 27.70
C GLY A 24 -0.83 9.42 26.74
N VAL A 25 0.48 9.30 26.96
CA VAL A 25 1.50 9.92 26.08
C VAL A 25 1.76 9.07 24.83
N MET A 26 1.66 7.74 24.94
CA MET A 26 2.00 6.84 23.84
C MET A 26 0.91 6.70 22.77
N ALA A 27 -0.37 6.89 23.12
CA ALA A 27 -1.49 6.74 22.18
C ALA A 27 -1.37 7.57 20.88
N PRO A 28 -1.11 8.90 20.89
CA PRO A 28 -1.00 9.68 19.65
C PRO A 28 0.21 9.29 18.80
N GLN A 29 1.32 8.92 19.45
CA GLN A 29 2.53 8.50 18.77
C GLN A 29 2.33 7.14 18.09
N LEU A 30 1.70 6.18 18.79
CA LEU A 30 1.40 4.86 18.26
C LEU A 30 0.55 4.94 16.97
N ILE A 31 -0.50 5.76 16.95
CA ILE A 31 -1.36 5.92 15.77
C ILE A 31 -0.55 6.39 14.56
N LYS A 32 0.34 7.37 14.74
CA LYS A 32 1.20 7.88 13.65
C LYS A 32 2.21 6.84 13.16
N TYR A 33 2.76 6.03 14.06
CA TYR A 33 3.70 4.98 13.68
C TYR A 33 3.03 3.84 12.90
N ILE A 34 1.80 3.44 13.28
CA ILE A 34 1.04 2.42 12.55
C ILE A 34 0.84 2.84 11.10
N GLU A 35 0.42 4.10 10.88
CA GLU A 35 0.19 4.60 9.53
C GLU A 35 1.48 4.62 8.70
N LYS A 36 2.59 5.05 9.31
CA LYS A 36 3.89 5.03 8.63
C LYS A 36 4.33 3.60 8.26
N THR A 37 4.05 2.62 9.10
CA THR A 37 4.30 1.20 8.79
C THR A 37 3.43 0.72 7.64
N ASN A 38 2.16 1.12 7.58
CA ASN A 38 1.26 0.79 6.48
C ASN A 38 1.72 1.40 5.15
N VAL A 39 2.07 2.69 5.12
CA VAL A 39 2.65 3.35 3.94
C VAL A 39 3.92 2.64 3.47
N SER A 40 4.77 2.20 4.41
CA SER A 40 5.99 1.47 4.08
C SER A 40 5.72 0.07 3.50
N ALA A 41 4.67 -0.62 3.96
CA ALA A 41 4.26 -1.90 3.41
C ALA A 41 3.69 -1.74 2.00
N ASP A 42 2.84 -0.73 1.80
CA ASP A 42 2.23 -0.44 0.50
C ASP A 42 3.28 0.03 -0.51
N SER A 43 4.32 0.75 -0.08
CA SER A 43 5.46 1.09 -0.95
C SER A 43 6.21 -0.15 -1.43
N GLN A 44 6.43 -1.13 -0.56
CA GLN A 44 7.07 -2.39 -0.96
C GLN A 44 6.20 -3.17 -1.95
N LEU A 45 4.87 -3.13 -1.77
CA LEU A 45 3.94 -3.73 -2.72
C LEU A 45 4.00 -3.01 -4.08
N ALA A 46 4.05 -1.68 -4.10
CA ALA A 46 4.22 -0.90 -5.33
C ALA A 46 5.55 -1.20 -6.04
N ASP A 47 6.64 -1.38 -5.29
CA ASP A 47 7.94 -1.81 -5.83
C ASP A 47 7.87 -3.23 -6.45
N ALA A 48 7.17 -4.16 -5.79
CA ALA A 48 6.95 -5.50 -6.32
C ALA A 48 6.15 -5.48 -7.63
N VAL A 49 5.07 -4.69 -7.67
CA VAL A 49 4.27 -4.47 -8.90
C VAL A 49 5.14 -3.86 -9.99
N HIS A 50 5.98 -2.88 -9.67
CA HIS A 50 6.90 -2.29 -10.65
C HIS A 50 7.87 -3.32 -11.25
N SER A 51 8.46 -4.18 -10.42
CA SER A 51 9.32 -5.26 -10.91
C SER A 51 8.56 -6.26 -11.80
N ALA A 52 7.31 -6.55 -11.47
CA ALA A 52 6.45 -7.41 -12.27
C ALA A 52 6.11 -6.76 -13.62
N VAL A 53 5.83 -5.46 -13.65
CA VAL A 53 5.59 -4.70 -14.90
C VAL A 53 6.82 -4.72 -15.79
N LEU A 54 8.02 -4.44 -15.24
CA LEU A 54 9.25 -4.50 -16.02
C LEU A 54 9.47 -5.89 -16.64
N THR A 55 9.16 -6.95 -15.89
CA THR A 55 9.28 -8.33 -16.36
C THR A 55 8.24 -8.64 -17.44
N ALA A 56 6.98 -8.23 -17.25
CA ALA A 56 5.91 -8.39 -18.24
C ALA A 56 6.22 -7.62 -19.53
N CYS A 57 6.83 -6.44 -19.42
CA CYS A 57 7.27 -5.64 -20.57
C CYS A 57 8.50 -6.20 -21.29
N MET A 58 9.11 -7.31 -20.85
CA MET A 58 10.12 -8.02 -21.65
C MET A 58 9.49 -9.02 -22.62
N ASP A 59 8.22 -9.38 -22.43
CA ASP A 59 7.50 -10.29 -23.30
C ASP A 59 6.99 -9.56 -24.56
N PRO A 60 7.42 -9.96 -25.78
CA PRO A 60 6.99 -9.31 -27.01
C PRO A 60 5.47 -9.39 -27.27
N GLU A 61 4.77 -10.41 -26.76
CA GLU A 61 3.31 -10.53 -26.93
C GLU A 61 2.56 -9.49 -26.08
N VAL A 62 3.14 -9.10 -24.95
CA VAL A 62 2.59 -8.09 -24.03
C VAL A 62 2.85 -6.68 -24.57
N ILE A 63 4.05 -6.41 -25.07
CA ILE A 63 4.42 -5.08 -25.62
C ILE A 63 3.57 -4.73 -26.84
N SER A 64 3.31 -5.68 -27.74
CA SER A 64 2.52 -5.45 -28.96
C SER A 64 1.07 -5.03 -28.69
N ALA A 65 0.54 -5.29 -27.49
CA ALA A 65 -0.80 -4.89 -27.09
C ALA A 65 -0.88 -3.45 -26.53
N THR A 66 0.27 -2.81 -26.26
CA THR A 66 0.35 -1.60 -25.40
C THR A 66 0.79 -0.33 -26.17
N ASP A 67 0.90 -0.39 -27.51
CA ASP A 67 1.52 0.66 -28.35
C ASP A 67 0.68 1.96 -28.53
N THR A 68 -0.33 2.18 -27.69
CA THR A 68 -1.06 3.44 -27.59
C THR A 68 -0.86 4.05 -26.21
N ALA A 69 -0.16 5.18 -26.19
CA ALA A 69 0.34 5.94 -25.04
C ALA A 69 -0.71 6.50 -24.03
N THR A 70 -1.74 5.74 -23.68
CA THR A 70 -2.88 6.19 -22.85
C THR A 70 -3.39 5.17 -21.85
N ALA A 71 -2.55 4.23 -21.39
CA ALA A 71 -2.98 3.18 -20.49
C ALA A 71 -2.51 3.47 -19.05
N TYR A 72 -3.16 4.42 -18.36
CA TYR A 72 -3.16 4.45 -16.89
C TYR A 72 -3.97 3.21 -16.52
N ASN A 73 -3.33 2.07 -16.26
CA ASN A 73 -3.97 0.85 -15.84
C ASN A 73 -4.04 0.85 -14.34
N ALA A 74 -5.12 1.40 -13.81
CA ALA A 74 -5.45 1.19 -12.45
C ALA A 74 -5.71 -0.32 -12.25
N LEU A 75 -5.03 -0.95 -11.30
CA LEU A 75 -5.43 -2.24 -10.74
C LEU A 75 -6.78 -2.11 -10.01
N THR A 76 -7.60 -1.10 -10.31
CA THR A 76 -8.76 -0.71 -9.52
C THR A 76 -10.00 -1.52 -9.87
N GLY A 77 -10.81 -1.76 -8.83
CA GLY A 77 -12.23 -1.46 -8.92
C GLY A 77 -12.44 -0.03 -8.41
N GLY A 78 -12.34 0.98 -9.29
CA GLY A 78 -12.46 2.40 -8.93
C GLY A 78 -12.10 3.38 -10.06
N THR A 79 -13.06 4.25 -10.40
CA THR A 79 -13.26 5.04 -11.63
C THR A 79 -12.09 5.88 -12.20
N ASN A 80 -11.77 5.62 -13.48
CA ASN A 80 -11.02 6.37 -14.51
C ASN A 80 -9.49 6.53 -14.31
N ALA A 81 -8.59 6.07 -15.19
CA ALA A 81 -8.67 5.32 -16.45
C ALA A 81 -7.99 3.94 -16.28
N CYS A 82 -8.23 3.02 -17.23
CA CYS A 82 -8.07 1.56 -17.21
C CYS A 82 -8.30 0.81 -15.89
N THR A 83 -9.24 -0.12 -15.98
CA THR A 83 -9.59 -1.13 -14.98
C THR A 83 -8.83 -2.40 -15.36
N MET A 84 -7.91 -2.90 -14.54
CA MET A 84 -7.35 -4.24 -14.76
C MET A 84 -8.40 -5.28 -14.43
N THR A 85 -9.20 -5.59 -15.45
CA THR A 85 -10.04 -6.78 -15.46
C THR A 85 -9.15 -7.91 -15.97
N THR A 86 -9.33 -9.12 -15.43
CA THR A 86 -8.84 -10.35 -16.10
C THR A 86 -9.25 -10.28 -17.57
N GLY A 87 -8.29 -10.16 -18.49
CA GLY A 87 -8.57 -9.94 -19.91
C GLY A 87 -7.64 -8.97 -20.67
N ASP A 88 -6.84 -8.13 -19.99
CA ASP A 88 -5.75 -7.38 -20.66
C ASP A 88 -4.44 -8.19 -20.59
N THR A 89 -3.71 -8.32 -21.69
CA THR A 89 -2.50 -9.17 -21.75
C THR A 89 -1.40 -8.72 -20.78
N LEU A 90 -1.24 -7.41 -20.57
CA LEU A 90 -0.33 -6.85 -19.59
C LEU A 90 -0.80 -7.11 -18.15
N SER A 91 -2.11 -7.05 -17.89
CA SER A 91 -2.63 -7.27 -16.54
C SER A 91 -2.53 -8.71 -16.10
N ASP A 92 -2.86 -9.64 -16.99
CA ASP A 92 -2.74 -11.06 -16.74
C ASP A 92 -1.27 -11.45 -16.52
N ALA A 93 -0.33 -10.88 -17.31
CA ALA A 93 1.10 -11.11 -17.11
C ALA A 93 1.61 -10.58 -15.75
N ILE A 94 1.19 -9.38 -15.35
CA ILE A 94 1.58 -8.81 -14.04
C ILE A 94 1.02 -9.66 -12.90
N LEU A 95 -0.26 -10.08 -13.00
CA LEU A 95 -0.90 -10.92 -11.99
C LEU A 95 -0.24 -12.29 -11.89
N ASP A 96 0.11 -12.92 -13.02
CA ASP A 96 0.84 -14.19 -13.06
C ASP A 96 2.22 -14.07 -12.37
N ILE A 97 2.98 -13.01 -12.68
CA ILE A 97 4.30 -12.77 -12.06
C ILE A 97 4.18 -12.53 -10.56
N LEU A 98 3.13 -11.82 -10.12
CA LEU A 98 2.86 -11.56 -8.70
C LEU A 98 2.22 -12.76 -7.98
N GLY A 99 1.84 -13.82 -8.71
CA GLY A 99 1.16 -14.99 -8.17
C GLY A 99 -0.26 -14.69 -7.66
N CYS A 100 -0.90 -13.65 -8.21
CA CYS A 100 -2.25 -13.24 -7.85
C CYS A 100 -3.25 -13.73 -8.90
N SER A 101 -4.43 -14.16 -8.45
CA SER A 101 -5.52 -14.58 -9.35
C SER A 101 -6.43 -13.41 -9.77
N ALA A 102 -6.36 -12.29 -9.05
CA ALA A 102 -7.11 -11.07 -9.36
C ALA A 102 -6.45 -9.82 -8.74
N GLY A 103 -6.67 -8.66 -9.36
CA GLY A 103 -6.21 -7.36 -8.81
C GLY A 103 -6.78 -7.04 -7.42
N SER A 104 -7.92 -7.62 -7.05
CA SER A 104 -8.51 -7.48 -5.72
C SER A 104 -7.65 -8.08 -4.59
N GLU A 105 -6.79 -9.05 -4.87
CA GLU A 105 -5.87 -9.62 -3.88
C GLU A 105 -4.78 -8.60 -3.51
N ILE A 106 -4.32 -7.84 -4.50
CA ILE A 106 -3.37 -6.74 -4.33
C ILE A 106 -4.05 -5.59 -3.58
N GLN A 107 -5.28 -5.22 -3.95
CA GLN A 107 -6.07 -4.21 -3.23
C GLN A 107 -6.27 -4.57 -1.76
N SER A 108 -6.61 -5.83 -1.47
CA SER A 108 -6.81 -6.29 -0.09
C SER A 108 -5.54 -6.26 0.77
N SER A 109 -4.37 -6.20 0.12
CA SER A 109 -3.07 -6.12 0.78
C SER A 109 -2.67 -4.69 1.12
N LEU A 110 -3.34 -3.68 0.55
CA LEU A 110 -3.12 -2.26 0.85
C LEU A 110 -3.69 -1.90 2.22
N LYS A 111 -2.92 -1.15 3.01
CA LYS A 111 -3.25 -0.84 4.41
C LYS A 111 -3.16 0.64 4.75
N SER A 112 -2.52 1.44 3.90
CA SER A 112 -2.37 2.87 4.07
C SER A 112 -3.73 3.55 3.98
N TYR A 113 -3.90 4.61 4.76
CA TYR A 113 -5.12 5.39 4.76
C TYR A 113 -5.36 6.02 3.39
N GLY A 114 -6.53 5.76 2.81
CA GLY A 114 -6.91 6.29 1.49
C GLY A 114 -6.34 5.49 0.31
N ALA A 115 -5.59 4.41 0.57
CA ALA A 115 -5.23 3.45 -0.46
C ALA A 115 -6.50 2.74 -0.91
N SER A 116 -6.87 2.96 -2.16
CA SER A 116 -7.94 2.18 -2.80
C SER A 116 -7.34 1.06 -3.64
N ASP A 117 -6.30 1.37 -4.41
CA ASP A 117 -5.78 0.49 -5.45
C ASP A 117 -4.31 0.80 -5.79
N VAL A 118 -3.70 -0.04 -6.63
CA VAL A 118 -2.41 0.24 -7.30
C VAL A 118 -2.69 0.67 -8.72
N SER A 119 -1.88 1.51 -9.34
CA SER A 119 -2.07 1.91 -10.73
C SER A 119 -0.73 1.99 -11.45
N VAL A 120 -0.72 1.58 -12.71
CA VAL A 120 0.47 1.40 -13.54
C VAL A 120 0.31 2.15 -14.85
N LEU A 121 1.35 2.82 -15.34
CA LEU A 121 1.39 3.41 -16.67
C LEU A 121 2.72 3.06 -17.33
N VAL A 122 2.66 2.47 -18.52
CA VAL A 122 3.82 2.24 -19.38
C VAL A 122 3.70 3.18 -20.58
N ALA A 123 4.68 4.07 -20.74
CA ALA A 123 4.71 5.05 -21.83
C ALA A 123 6.11 5.10 -22.45
N GLY A 124 6.27 4.49 -23.62
CA GLY A 124 7.57 4.31 -24.25
C GLY A 124 8.51 3.49 -23.35
N ASN A 125 9.70 4.02 -23.07
CA ASN A 125 10.70 3.37 -22.20
C ASN A 125 10.47 3.56 -20.70
N ARG A 126 9.37 4.19 -20.27
CA ARG A 126 9.18 4.58 -18.86
C ARG A 126 7.97 3.88 -18.27
N CYS A 127 8.15 3.33 -17.07
CA CYS A 127 7.09 2.77 -16.25
C CYS A 127 6.86 3.67 -15.04
N TYR A 128 5.59 3.86 -14.71
CA TYR A 128 5.15 4.53 -13.51
C TYR A 128 4.23 3.60 -12.74
N VAL A 129 4.49 3.44 -11.45
CA VAL A 129 3.57 2.75 -10.53
C VAL A 129 3.24 3.70 -9.41
N TRP A 130 1.95 3.83 -9.08
CA TRP A 130 1.53 4.64 -7.97
C TRP A 130 0.25 4.15 -7.29
N LEU A 131 0.07 4.61 -6.05
CA LEU A 131 -1.09 4.32 -5.22
C LEU A 131 -2.00 5.57 -5.15
N PRO A 132 -3.13 5.62 -5.88
CA PRO A 132 -4.09 6.71 -5.76
C PRO A 132 -4.55 6.90 -4.30
N GLY A 133 -4.78 8.16 -3.92
CA GLY A 133 -5.33 8.52 -2.60
C GLY A 133 -4.36 8.41 -1.42
N THR A 134 -3.14 7.91 -1.64
CA THR A 134 -2.07 7.86 -0.63
C THR A 134 -0.99 8.90 -0.88
N ASP A 135 -0.25 9.27 0.16
CA ASP A 135 0.95 10.11 0.06
C ASP A 135 2.19 9.38 0.61
N ALA A 136 3.39 9.81 0.18
CA ALA A 136 4.65 9.23 0.64
C ALA A 136 4.95 9.48 2.14
N THR A 137 4.12 10.26 2.83
CA THR A 137 4.36 10.72 4.21
C THR A 137 3.25 10.39 5.21
N GLY A 138 2.21 9.63 4.82
CA GLY A 138 1.04 9.35 5.66
C GLY A 138 0.31 10.61 6.13
N SER A 139 0.49 11.73 5.44
CA SER A 139 -0.01 13.06 5.78
C SER A 139 -1.08 13.46 4.78
N LYS A 140 -2.29 13.72 5.29
CA LYS A 140 -3.51 14.06 4.54
C LYS A 140 -3.25 14.99 3.34
N GLY A 141 -3.13 14.43 2.15
CA GLY A 141 -3.05 15.14 0.87
C GLY A 141 -4.36 15.01 0.11
N THR A 142 -5.30 15.91 0.39
CA THR A 142 -6.53 16.08 -0.38
C THR A 142 -6.21 16.39 -1.85
N GLY A 143 -6.53 15.46 -2.75
CA GLY A 143 -6.58 15.73 -4.19
C GLY A 143 -6.10 14.56 -5.03
N ALA A 144 -7.04 13.95 -5.75
CA ALA A 144 -6.87 12.82 -6.66
C ALA A 144 -5.99 13.11 -7.91
N SER A 145 -4.93 13.91 -7.80
CA SER A 145 -4.13 14.30 -8.97
C SER A 145 -2.70 14.79 -8.71
N GLY A 146 -2.07 14.55 -7.54
CA GLY A 146 -0.76 15.20 -7.30
C GLY A 146 0.27 14.60 -6.36
N THR A 147 -0.04 13.61 -5.52
CA THR A 147 0.94 13.08 -4.55
C THR A 147 0.86 11.58 -4.36
N SER A 148 0.47 10.86 -5.41
CA SER A 148 0.51 9.40 -5.36
C SER A 148 1.95 8.94 -5.14
N LEU A 149 2.17 7.96 -4.27
CA LEU A 149 3.48 7.35 -4.08
C LEU A 149 3.97 6.81 -5.43
N SER A 150 4.84 7.54 -6.12
CA SER A 150 5.23 7.23 -7.49
C SER A 150 6.66 6.71 -7.53
N ILE A 151 6.85 5.49 -8.03
CA ILE A 151 8.16 5.00 -8.43
C ILE A 151 8.32 5.33 -9.91
N SER A 152 9.27 6.20 -10.24
CA SER A 152 9.64 6.55 -11.61
C SER A 152 11.11 6.19 -11.82
N VAL A 153 11.40 5.28 -12.75
CA VAL A 153 12.78 4.96 -13.15
C VAL A 153 12.89 5.20 -14.67
N TYR A 154 14.04 5.76 -15.07
CA TYR A 154 14.42 6.04 -16.46
C TYR A 154 14.86 4.78 -17.19
#